data_AF-A0A6L3JSR6-F1
#
_entry.id   AF-A0A6L3JSR6-F1
#
_cell.length_a   1.000
_cell.length_b   1.000
_cell.length_c   1.000
_cell.angle_alpha   90.00
_cell.angle_beta   90.00
_cell.angle_gamma   90.00
#
_symmetry.space_group_name_H-M   'P 1'
#
loop_
_entity.id
_entity.type
_entity.pdbx_description
1 polymer ?
#
loop_
_entity_poly.entity_id
_entity_poly.type
_entity_poly.pdbx_seq_one_letter_code
_entity_poly.pdbx_strand_id
1 'polypeptide(L)'
;MTSYRKITSNIAGKLNLLETYLFYCLALCSDCNTMESYIKQDNLTNFYGIKKTDQIREWLHKFESLGLVSIDKFDVYGQYGKFNRCSYQSDTEHYVLITNKLYNEPISRKLKGFLILLKCLCLNGTNTTLYSQNKLAEELGLSKGTISRYMNEAIENGYVKRDKKGIHLLREDIFLITSESQLAIIKNLYPEIITDEDLERGYIA
;
A
#
# COMPACT_ATOMS: atom_id res chain seq x y z
N MET A 1 6.22 14.29 -14.64
CA MET A 1 5.67 14.39 -13.28
C MET A 1 5.50 12.97 -12.75
N THR A 2 6.24 12.59 -11.72
CA THR A 2 6.22 11.20 -11.21
C THR A 2 4.97 10.99 -10.37
N SER A 3 4.03 10.18 -10.83
CA SER A 3 2.81 9.86 -10.09
C SER A 3 3.12 8.83 -9.01
N TYR A 4 2.93 9.21 -7.75
CA TYR A 4 3.06 8.32 -6.59
C TYR A 4 1.71 8.08 -5.91
N ARG A 5 1.66 7.06 -5.06
CA ARG A 5 0.51 6.76 -4.20
C ARG A 5 0.95 6.55 -2.76
N LYS A 6 0.08 6.99 -1.85
CA LYS A 6 0.16 6.65 -0.43
C LYS A 6 -0.31 5.22 -0.25
N ILE A 7 0.49 4.42 0.42
CA ILE A 7 0.17 3.05 0.79
C ILE A 7 0.29 2.96 2.30
N THR A 8 -0.82 2.69 3.00
CA THR A 8 -0.81 2.50 4.46
C THR A 8 0.10 1.34 4.84
N SER A 9 0.96 1.54 5.84
CA SER A 9 1.87 0.50 6.35
C SER A 9 1.10 -0.56 7.15
N ASN A 10 -0.15 -0.27 7.52
CA ASN A 10 -1.05 -1.18 8.23
C ASN A 10 -1.40 -2.45 7.44
N ILE A 11 -1.06 -2.53 6.15
CA ILE A 11 -1.19 -3.75 5.35
C ILE A 11 -0.17 -4.84 5.75
N ALA A 12 0.95 -4.45 6.37
CA ALA A 12 1.97 -5.38 6.82
C ALA A 12 1.39 -6.36 7.85
N GLY A 13 1.60 -7.66 7.63
CA GLY A 13 1.07 -8.73 8.48
C GLY A 13 -0.41 -9.05 8.29
N LYS A 14 -1.18 -8.22 7.57
CA LYS A 14 -2.62 -8.44 7.32
C LYS A 14 -2.93 -9.00 5.93
N LEU A 15 -2.15 -8.59 4.93
CA LEU A 15 -2.36 -8.97 3.53
C LEU A 15 -1.28 -9.93 3.04
N ASN A 16 -1.68 -10.91 2.23
CA ASN A 16 -0.72 -11.74 1.51
C ASN A 16 -0.11 -10.99 0.31
N LEU A 17 0.89 -11.57 -0.35
CA LEU A 17 1.62 -10.90 -1.43
C LEU A 17 0.75 -10.47 -2.62
N LEU A 18 -0.25 -11.27 -3.00
CA LEU A 18 -1.13 -10.96 -4.12
C LEU A 18 -2.19 -9.93 -3.73
N GLU A 19 -2.74 -10.06 -2.54
CA GLU A 19 -3.65 -9.07 -1.94
C GLU A 19 -2.97 -7.70 -1.81
N THR A 20 -1.73 -7.67 -1.33
CA THR A 20 -0.92 -6.44 -1.23
C THR A 20 -0.74 -5.80 -2.62
N TYR A 21 -0.46 -6.61 -3.64
CA TYR A 21 -0.36 -6.09 -5.00
C TYR A 21 -1.70 -5.56 -5.53
N LEU A 22 -2.84 -6.19 -5.19
CA LEU A 22 -4.16 -5.65 -5.52
C LEU A 22 -4.41 -4.31 -4.81
N PHE A 23 -4.07 -4.21 -3.52
CA PHE A 23 -4.21 -2.97 -2.76
C PHE A 23 -3.45 -1.82 -3.45
N TYR A 24 -2.21 -2.08 -3.86
CA TYR A 24 -1.42 -1.13 -4.64
C TYR A 24 -2.06 -0.80 -6.00
N CYS A 25 -2.61 -1.77 -6.72
CA CYS A 25 -3.34 -1.52 -7.96
C CYS A 25 -4.56 -0.61 -7.74
N LEU A 26 -5.34 -0.84 -6.68
CA LEU A 26 -6.46 0.01 -6.31
C LEU A 26 -5.98 1.44 -6.04
N ALA A 27 -4.91 1.60 -5.25
CA ALA A 27 -4.33 2.90 -4.96
C ALA A 27 -3.90 3.64 -6.24
N LEU A 28 -3.32 2.95 -7.22
CA LEU A 28 -2.98 3.56 -8.52
C LEU A 28 -4.21 4.09 -9.27
N CYS A 29 -5.35 3.45 -9.09
CA CYS A 29 -6.63 3.86 -9.65
C CYS A 29 -7.39 4.89 -8.80
N SER A 30 -6.85 5.28 -7.66
CA SER A 30 -7.37 6.37 -6.83
C SER A 30 -6.83 7.74 -7.26
N ASP A 31 -7.58 8.79 -6.94
CA ASP A 31 -7.12 10.16 -7.02
C ASP A 31 -5.95 10.41 -6.06
N CYS A 32 -4.95 11.18 -6.49
CA CYS A 32 -3.73 11.38 -5.71
C CYS A 32 -3.84 12.40 -4.58
N ASN A 33 -4.98 13.10 -4.45
CA ASN A 33 -5.24 14.02 -3.35
C ASN A 33 -6.27 13.42 -2.40
N THR A 34 -7.42 12.95 -2.92
CA THR A 34 -8.50 12.43 -2.09
C THR A 34 -8.29 10.97 -1.67
N MET A 35 -7.44 10.22 -2.38
CA MET A 35 -7.26 8.76 -2.19
C MET A 35 -8.53 7.93 -2.47
N GLU A 36 -9.53 8.55 -3.09
CA GLU A 36 -10.77 7.91 -3.49
C GLU A 36 -10.64 7.32 -4.90
N SER A 37 -11.18 6.11 -5.10
CA SER A 37 -11.31 5.51 -6.43
C SER A 37 -12.77 5.20 -6.76
N TYR A 38 -13.15 5.45 -8.02
CA TYR A 38 -14.45 5.07 -8.57
C TYR A 38 -14.32 3.95 -9.62
N ILE A 39 -13.22 3.18 -9.57
CA ILE A 39 -12.94 2.14 -10.55
C ILE A 39 -13.97 1.01 -10.49
N LYS A 40 -14.48 0.59 -11.66
CA LYS A 40 -15.33 -0.61 -11.74
C LYS A 40 -14.50 -1.86 -11.42
N GLN A 41 -15.08 -2.83 -10.71
CA GLN A 41 -14.39 -4.09 -10.35
C GLN A 41 -13.84 -4.82 -11.59
N ASP A 42 -14.56 -4.82 -12.71
CA ASP A 42 -14.07 -5.43 -13.96
C ASP A 42 -12.84 -4.71 -14.51
N ASN A 43 -12.80 -3.38 -14.44
CA ASN A 43 -11.64 -2.60 -14.87
C ASN A 43 -10.45 -2.84 -13.94
N LEU A 44 -10.67 -2.92 -12.62
CA LEU A 44 -9.63 -3.26 -11.65
C LEU A 44 -9.11 -4.69 -11.88
N THR A 45 -9.99 -5.62 -12.21
CA THR A 45 -9.65 -7.01 -12.54
C THR A 45 -8.74 -7.08 -13.77
N ASN A 46 -9.08 -6.32 -14.81
CA ASN A 46 -8.26 -6.19 -16.01
C ASN A 46 -6.91 -5.51 -15.71
N PHE A 47 -6.92 -4.45 -14.90
CA PHE A 47 -5.71 -3.73 -14.50
C PHE A 47 -4.76 -4.59 -13.67
N TYR A 48 -5.29 -5.43 -12.77
CA TYR A 48 -4.51 -6.40 -12.01
C TYR A 48 -3.97 -7.55 -12.89
N GLY A 49 -4.63 -7.83 -14.02
CA GLY A 49 -4.23 -8.85 -14.99
C GLY A 49 -4.69 -10.26 -14.64
N ILE A 50 -5.92 -10.42 -14.13
CA ILE A 50 -6.59 -11.74 -14.02
C ILE A 50 -7.95 -11.71 -14.70
N LYS A 51 -8.57 -12.87 -14.90
CA LYS A 51 -9.92 -13.00 -15.47
C LYS A 51 -11.03 -13.22 -14.43
N LYS A 52 -10.66 -13.42 -13.16
CA LYS A 52 -11.59 -13.81 -12.09
C LYS A 52 -12.02 -12.59 -11.28
N THR A 53 -13.12 -11.93 -11.68
CA THR A 53 -13.65 -10.77 -10.96
C THR A 53 -14.08 -11.11 -9.52
N ASP A 54 -14.61 -12.32 -9.29
CA ASP A 54 -15.06 -12.74 -7.95
C ASP A 54 -13.93 -12.74 -6.91
N GLN A 55 -12.72 -13.13 -7.32
CA GLN A 55 -11.54 -13.10 -6.46
C GLN A 55 -11.16 -11.66 -6.05
N ILE A 56 -11.28 -10.69 -6.97
CA ILE A 56 -11.05 -9.28 -6.65
C ILE A 56 -12.10 -8.77 -5.66
N ARG A 57 -13.37 -9.16 -5.85
CA ARG A 57 -14.45 -8.79 -4.93
C ARG A 57 -14.23 -9.35 -3.52
N GLU A 58 -13.82 -10.61 -3.40
CA GLU A 58 -13.48 -11.22 -2.11
C GLU A 58 -12.34 -10.46 -1.40
N TRP A 59 -11.29 -10.09 -2.14
CA TRP A 59 -10.18 -9.31 -1.58
C TRP A 59 -10.58 -7.89 -1.19
N LEU A 60 -11.45 -7.22 -1.95
CA LEU A 60 -11.97 -5.91 -1.59
C LEU A 60 -12.79 -5.97 -0.29
N HIS A 61 -13.68 -6.95 -0.15
CA HIS A 61 -14.41 -7.16 1.12
C HIS A 61 -13.49 -7.51 2.29
N LYS A 62 -12.40 -8.24 2.03
CA LYS A 62 -11.37 -8.47 3.04
C LYS A 62 -10.71 -7.14 3.46
N PHE A 63 -10.36 -6.26 2.52
CA PHE A 63 -9.77 -4.96 2.85
C PHE A 63 -10.71 -4.11 3.71
N GLU A 64 -11.99 -4.12 3.38
CA GLU A 64 -13.05 -3.47 4.17
C GLU A 64 -13.15 -4.05 5.58
N SER A 65 -13.20 -5.37 5.73
CA SER A 65 -13.25 -6.04 7.04
C SER A 65 -12.03 -5.76 7.94
N LEU A 66 -10.89 -5.41 7.34
CA LEU A 66 -9.65 -5.07 8.03
C LEU A 66 -9.50 -3.57 8.32
N GLY A 67 -10.47 -2.75 7.92
CA GLY A 67 -10.43 -1.29 8.05
C GLY A 67 -9.39 -0.62 7.14
N LEU A 68 -8.94 -1.28 6.07
CA LEU A 68 -7.93 -0.76 5.16
C LEU A 68 -8.53 0.08 4.02
N VAL A 69 -9.79 -0.19 3.67
CA VAL A 69 -10.54 0.50 2.62
C VAL A 69 -12.01 0.61 3.03
N SER A 70 -12.61 1.78 2.95
CA SER A 70 -14.07 1.94 3.05
C SER A 70 -14.71 1.79 1.67
N ILE A 71 -15.80 1.03 1.56
CA ILE A 71 -16.49 0.77 0.29
C ILE A 71 -17.92 1.31 0.36
N ASP A 72 -18.16 2.44 -0.30
CA ASP A 72 -19.50 3.02 -0.39
C ASP A 72 -20.18 2.59 -1.68
N LYS A 73 -21.43 2.13 -1.56
CA LYS A 73 -22.27 1.72 -2.69
C LYS A 73 -23.39 2.72 -2.87
N PHE A 74 -23.51 3.25 -4.07
CA PHE A 74 -24.54 4.24 -4.39
C PHE A 74 -25.04 4.06 -5.81
N ASP A 75 -26.23 4.60 -6.06
CA ASP A 75 -26.86 4.55 -7.36
C ASP A 75 -26.77 5.91 -8.04
N VAL A 76 -26.29 5.89 -9.28
CA VAL A 76 -26.22 7.08 -10.13
C VAL A 76 -27.32 6.99 -11.17
N TYR A 77 -28.17 8.01 -11.22
CA TYR A 77 -29.25 8.13 -12.19
C TYR A 77 -28.76 8.97 -13.37
N GLY A 78 -28.80 8.39 -14.56
CA GLY A 78 -28.47 9.08 -15.81
C GLY A 78 -29.58 8.92 -16.85
N GLN A 79 -29.39 9.55 -18.01
CA GLN A 79 -30.34 9.48 -19.13
C GLN A 79 -30.62 8.05 -19.64
N TYR A 80 -29.73 7.10 -19.34
CA TYR A 80 -29.83 5.69 -19.73
C TYR A 80 -30.29 4.76 -18.58
N GLY A 81 -30.78 5.34 -17.48
CA GLY A 81 -31.30 4.61 -16.33
C GLY A 81 -30.40 4.64 -15.10
N LYS A 82 -30.60 3.64 -14.24
CA LYS A 82 -29.96 3.52 -12.92
C LYS A 82 -28.68 2.69 -13.03
N PHE A 83 -27.56 3.25 -12.57
CA PHE A 83 -26.26 2.59 -12.56
C PHE A 83 -25.73 2.44 -11.14
N ASN A 84 -25.51 1.20 -10.70
CA ASN A 84 -24.86 0.96 -9.42
C ASN A 84 -23.36 1.26 -9.53
N ARG A 85 -22.84 2.01 -8.57
CA ARG A 85 -21.44 2.41 -8.47
C ARG A 85 -20.90 2.11 -7.08
N CYS A 86 -19.60 1.91 -7.01
CA CYS A 86 -18.86 1.84 -5.77
C CYS A 86 -17.77 2.90 -5.78
N SER A 87 -17.53 3.52 -4.63
CA SER A 87 -16.28 4.23 -4.35
C SER A 87 -15.46 3.44 -3.34
N TYR A 88 -14.15 3.65 -3.38
CA TYR A 88 -13.18 3.03 -2.49
C TYR A 88 -12.32 4.12 -1.88
N GLN A 89 -12.40 4.30 -0.57
CA GLN A 89 -11.56 5.24 0.15
C GLN A 89 -10.48 4.46 0.91
N SER A 90 -9.21 4.70 0.60
CA SER A 90 -8.10 3.99 1.25
C SER A 90 -7.71 4.66 2.57
N ASP A 91 -7.29 3.86 3.56
CA ASP A 91 -6.63 4.38 4.76
C ASP A 91 -5.33 5.13 4.38
N THR A 92 -5.15 6.31 4.95
CA THR A 92 -4.01 7.19 4.69
C THR A 92 -3.14 7.44 5.90
N GLU A 93 -3.40 6.78 7.03
CA GLU A 93 -2.53 6.84 8.20
C GLU A 93 -1.28 5.97 8.00
N HIS A 94 -0.17 6.36 8.65
CA HIS A 94 1.12 5.66 8.63
C HIS A 94 1.53 5.11 7.27
N TYR A 95 1.67 5.98 6.27
CA TYR A 95 1.87 5.57 4.89
C TYR A 95 3.32 5.63 4.41
N VAL A 96 3.59 4.83 3.39
CA VAL A 96 4.78 4.94 2.53
C VAL A 96 4.38 5.44 1.15
N LEU A 97 5.33 6.04 0.43
CA LEU A 97 5.12 6.51 -0.93
C LEU A 97 5.77 5.57 -1.95
N ILE A 98 4.97 5.08 -2.88
CA ILE A 98 5.40 4.18 -3.95
C ILE A 98 4.95 4.76 -5.29
N THR A 99 5.87 4.86 -6.24
CA THR A 99 5.56 5.37 -7.58
C THR A 99 4.92 4.33 -8.47
N ASN A 100 4.13 4.78 -9.43
CA ASN A 100 3.50 3.91 -10.43
C ASN A 100 4.49 3.08 -11.27
N LYS A 101 5.79 3.41 -11.25
CA LYS A 101 6.84 2.65 -11.95
C LYS A 101 6.88 1.19 -11.55
N LEU A 102 6.64 0.85 -10.27
CA LEU A 102 6.61 -0.55 -9.81
C LEU A 102 5.61 -1.41 -10.58
N TYR A 103 4.51 -0.81 -11.06
CA TYR A 103 3.51 -1.52 -11.86
C TYR A 103 4.10 -2.00 -13.20
N ASN A 104 4.97 -1.20 -13.83
CA ASN A 104 5.57 -1.50 -15.13
C ASN A 104 6.83 -2.38 -15.04
N GLU A 105 7.38 -2.58 -13.85
CA GLU A 105 8.58 -3.42 -13.69
C GLU A 105 8.30 -4.87 -14.14
N PRO A 106 9.22 -5.50 -14.90
CA PRO A 106 9.03 -6.82 -15.52
C PRO A 106 9.26 -7.98 -14.52
N ILE A 107 8.71 -7.84 -13.32
CA ILE A 107 8.82 -8.81 -12.23
C ILE A 107 7.46 -9.39 -11.84
N SER A 108 7.48 -10.51 -11.12
CA SER A 108 6.26 -11.19 -10.70
C SER A 108 5.40 -10.30 -9.79
N ARG A 109 4.07 -10.46 -9.88
CA ARG A 109 3.11 -9.75 -9.00
C ARG A 109 3.37 -10.02 -7.52
N LYS A 110 3.81 -11.23 -7.19
CA LYS A 110 4.20 -11.61 -5.82
C LYS A 110 5.45 -10.87 -5.37
N LEU A 111 6.44 -10.69 -6.25
CA LEU A 111 7.63 -9.89 -5.93
C LEU A 111 7.27 -8.41 -5.74
N LYS A 112 6.38 -7.85 -6.58
CA LYS A 112 5.86 -6.48 -6.38
C LYS A 112 5.20 -6.34 -5.00
N GLY A 113 4.29 -7.25 -4.66
CA GLY A 113 3.66 -7.31 -3.33
C GLY A 113 4.68 -7.42 -2.21
N PHE A 114 5.70 -8.26 -2.37
CA PHE A 114 6.78 -8.41 -1.39
C PHE A 114 7.57 -7.11 -1.16
N LEU A 115 7.94 -6.41 -2.23
CA LEU A 115 8.67 -5.15 -2.14
C LEU A 115 7.84 -4.04 -1.48
N ILE A 116 6.53 -4.01 -1.74
CA ILE A 116 5.59 -3.07 -1.08
C ILE A 116 5.56 -3.34 0.43
N LEU A 117 5.37 -4.60 0.84
CA LEU A 117 5.39 -4.98 2.25
C LEU A 117 6.73 -4.67 2.92
N LEU A 118 7.85 -4.91 2.23
CA LEU A 118 9.18 -4.60 2.74
C LEU A 118 9.35 -3.08 2.95
N LYS A 119 8.81 -2.26 2.04
CA LYS A 119 8.81 -0.80 2.19
C LYS A 119 8.00 -0.35 3.41
N CYS A 120 6.86 -0.99 3.68
CA CYS A 120 6.04 -0.69 4.87
C CYS A 120 6.76 -0.99 6.19
N LEU A 121 7.78 -1.86 6.19
CA LEU A 121 8.59 -2.19 7.37
C LEU A 121 9.93 -1.42 7.43
N CYS A 122 10.15 -0.46 6.54
CA CYS A 122 11.32 0.40 6.60
C CYS A 122 11.17 1.45 7.70
N LEU A 123 12.29 1.89 8.27
CA LEU A 123 12.31 3.01 9.20
C LEU A 123 11.80 4.28 8.50
N ASN A 124 11.03 5.10 9.22
CA ASN A 124 10.53 6.39 8.75
C ASN A 124 11.68 7.25 8.21
N GLY A 125 11.46 7.96 7.10
CA GLY A 125 12.53 8.73 6.48
C GLY A 125 13.60 7.90 5.76
N THR A 126 13.40 6.59 5.58
CA THR A 126 14.40 5.73 4.94
C THR A 126 13.80 4.69 3.99
N ASN A 127 14.71 4.02 3.29
CA ASN A 127 14.47 2.80 2.52
C ASN A 127 15.15 1.58 3.18
N THR A 128 15.34 1.61 4.51
CA THR A 128 16.08 0.59 5.25
C THR A 128 15.21 -0.05 6.30
N THR A 129 15.25 -1.37 6.39
CA THR A 129 14.73 -2.12 7.53
C THR A 129 15.86 -2.84 8.26
N LEU A 130 15.81 -2.80 9.59
CA LEU A 130 16.77 -3.47 10.48
C LEU A 130 16.28 -4.85 10.92
N TYR A 131 15.10 -5.27 10.46
CA TYR A 131 14.57 -6.57 10.81
C TYR A 131 15.41 -7.71 10.25
N SER A 132 15.64 -8.72 11.10
CA SER A 132 16.17 -10.00 10.65
C SER A 132 15.14 -10.71 9.76
N GLN A 133 15.56 -11.67 8.93
CA GLN A 133 14.63 -12.45 8.11
C GLN A 133 13.58 -13.21 8.96
N ASN A 134 13.95 -13.64 10.17
CA ASN A 134 13.01 -14.25 11.10
C ASN A 134 11.94 -13.25 11.54
N LYS A 135 12.37 -12.04 11.89
CA LYS A 135 11.45 -10.99 12.33
C LYS A 135 10.56 -10.53 11.18
N LEU A 136 11.10 -10.41 9.96
CA LEU A 136 10.29 -10.17 8.76
C LEU A 136 9.21 -11.24 8.53
N ALA A 137 9.53 -12.52 8.77
CA ALA A 137 8.56 -13.60 8.66
C ALA A 137 7.40 -13.45 9.66
N GLU A 138 7.71 -13.06 10.89
CA GLU A 138 6.73 -12.77 11.94
C GLU A 138 5.87 -11.55 11.59
N GLU A 139 6.49 -10.40 11.30
CA GLU A 139 5.80 -9.14 11.02
C GLU A 139 4.93 -9.21 9.76
N LEU A 140 5.35 -9.98 8.74
CA LEU A 140 4.58 -10.14 7.51
C LEU A 140 3.61 -11.32 7.53
N GLY A 141 3.63 -12.15 8.58
CA GLY A 141 2.83 -13.38 8.62
C GLY A 141 3.18 -14.37 7.51
N LEU A 142 4.43 -14.39 7.04
CA LEU A 142 4.91 -15.22 5.94
C LEU A 142 5.85 -16.31 6.43
N SER A 143 5.92 -17.44 5.73
CA SER A 143 6.90 -18.47 6.08
C SER A 143 8.33 -18.00 5.80
N LYS A 144 9.29 -18.44 6.62
CA LYS A 144 10.72 -18.12 6.44
C LYS A 144 11.24 -18.49 5.05
N GLY A 145 10.78 -19.61 4.49
CA GLY A 145 11.10 -20.03 3.13
C GLY A 145 10.58 -19.06 2.06
N THR A 146 9.40 -18.47 2.28
CA THR A 146 8.83 -17.45 1.40
C THR A 146 9.64 -16.16 1.46
N ILE A 147 10.00 -15.70 2.68
CA ILE A 147 10.87 -14.53 2.87
C ILE A 147 12.21 -14.74 2.16
N SER A 148 12.87 -15.88 2.39
CA SER A 148 14.17 -16.19 1.79
C SER A 148 14.10 -16.18 0.26
N ARG A 149 13.10 -16.84 -0.33
CA ARG A 149 12.90 -16.88 -1.78
C ARG A 149 12.76 -15.48 -2.38
N TYR A 150 11.83 -14.66 -1.87
CA TYR A 150 11.58 -13.34 -2.45
C TYR A 150 12.68 -12.32 -2.10
N MET A 151 13.37 -12.49 -0.99
CA MET A 151 14.56 -11.70 -0.67
C MET A 151 15.68 -11.97 -1.68
N ASN A 152 15.95 -13.23 -2.01
CA ASN A 152 16.95 -13.58 -3.01
C ASN A 152 16.54 -13.07 -4.40
N GLU A 153 15.28 -13.28 -4.80
CA GLU A 153 14.75 -12.76 -6.08
C GLU A 153 14.88 -11.22 -6.15
N ALA A 154 14.58 -10.50 -5.05
CA ALA A 154 14.73 -9.04 -4.99
C ALA A 154 16.19 -8.58 -5.08
N ILE A 155 17.14 -9.33 -4.51
CA ILE A 155 18.57 -9.06 -4.60
C ILE A 155 19.09 -9.30 -6.02
N GLU A 156 18.75 -10.44 -6.62
CA GLU A 156 19.13 -10.82 -7.99
C GLU A 156 18.63 -9.81 -9.02
N ASN A 157 17.43 -9.28 -8.82
CA ASN A 157 16.85 -8.26 -9.69
C ASN A 157 17.28 -6.82 -9.33
N GLY A 158 18.17 -6.62 -8.35
CA GLY A 158 18.73 -5.31 -8.01
C GLY A 158 17.77 -4.34 -7.30
N TYR A 159 16.69 -4.83 -6.70
CA TYR A 159 15.77 -4.00 -5.90
C TYR A 159 16.22 -3.85 -4.46
N VAL A 160 16.93 -4.85 -3.94
CA VAL A 160 17.32 -4.94 -2.53
C VAL A 160 18.80 -5.23 -2.42
N LYS A 161 19.44 -4.61 -1.42
CA LYS A 161 20.77 -4.98 -0.94
C LYS A 161 20.67 -5.34 0.54
N ARG A 162 21.44 -6.34 0.95
CA ARG A 162 21.62 -6.69 2.37
C ARG A 162 23.07 -6.50 2.76
N ASP A 163 23.32 -5.79 3.86
CA ASP A 163 24.64 -5.69 4.47
C ASP A 163 24.55 -5.62 6.01
N LYS A 164 25.65 -5.25 6.68
CA LYS A 164 25.71 -5.19 8.15
C LYS A 164 24.74 -4.14 8.74
N LYS A 165 24.34 -3.15 7.95
CA LYS A 165 23.43 -2.08 8.35
C LYS A 165 21.95 -2.42 8.12
N GLY A 166 21.64 -3.60 7.59
CA GLY A 166 20.27 -4.08 7.39
C GLY A 166 19.95 -4.44 5.96
N ILE A 167 18.68 -4.30 5.62
CA ILE A 167 18.12 -4.57 4.29
C ILE A 167 17.67 -3.24 3.69
N HIS A 168 18.16 -2.93 2.49
CA HIS A 168 18.01 -1.63 1.85
C HIS A 168 17.29 -1.77 0.50
N LEU A 169 16.20 -1.03 0.31
CA LEU A 169 15.56 -0.84 -0.99
C LEU A 169 16.37 0.18 -1.82
N LEU A 170 16.76 -0.20 -3.03
CA LEU A 170 17.72 0.56 -3.85
C LEU A 170 17.08 1.55 -4.83
N ARG A 171 15.86 1.25 -5.30
CA ARG A 171 15.18 2.02 -6.35
C ARG A 171 14.44 3.22 -5.75
N GLU A 172 15.15 4.30 -5.47
CA GLU A 172 14.56 5.55 -4.96
C GLU A 172 13.57 6.21 -5.93
N ASP A 173 13.65 5.86 -7.22
CA ASP A 173 12.67 6.30 -8.21
C ASP A 173 11.33 5.55 -8.11
N ILE A 174 11.30 4.43 -7.37
CA ILE A 174 10.12 3.63 -7.05
C ILE A 174 9.69 3.86 -5.60
N PHE A 175 10.60 3.70 -4.65
CA PHE A 175 10.37 3.77 -3.22
C PHE A 175 10.81 5.14 -2.71
N LEU A 176 9.86 6.08 -2.69
CA LEU A 176 10.18 7.45 -2.29
C LEU A 176 10.48 7.48 -0.78
N ILE A 177 11.46 8.30 -0.41
CA ILE A 177 11.74 8.61 0.98
C ILE A 177 10.76 9.70 1.42
N THR A 178 9.95 9.39 2.42
CA THR A 178 9.08 10.34 3.09
C THR A 178 9.71 10.74 4.42
N SER A 179 9.95 12.04 4.63
CA SER A 179 9.98 12.56 5.99
C SER A 179 8.53 12.68 6.46
N GLU A 180 8.17 12.04 7.58
CA GLU A 180 6.90 12.36 8.25
C GLU A 180 6.88 13.87 8.57
N SER A 181 5.73 14.50 8.43
CA SER A 181 5.56 15.86 8.94
C SER A 181 5.75 15.84 10.46
N GLN A 182 6.29 16.91 11.03
CA GLN A 182 6.44 17.03 12.48
C GLN A 182 5.12 16.77 13.21
N LEU A 183 4.02 17.18 12.61
CA LEU A 183 2.66 16.96 13.10
C LEU A 183 2.27 15.48 13.21
N ALA A 184 2.59 14.66 12.21
CA ALA A 184 2.33 13.22 12.26
C ALA A 184 3.19 12.52 13.33
N ILE A 185 4.44 12.97 13.50
CA ILE A 185 5.34 12.49 14.57
C ILE A 185 4.76 12.82 15.94
N ILE A 186 4.28 14.05 16.14
CA ILE A 186 3.72 14.52 17.42
C ILE A 186 2.41 13.78 17.74
N LYS A 187 1.51 13.58 16.76
CA LYS A 187 0.26 12.81 16.95
C LYS A 187 0.55 11.37 17.41
N ASN A 188 1.60 10.75 16.88
CA ASN A 188 2.02 9.40 17.28
C ASN A 188 2.61 9.33 18.70
N LEU A 189 3.41 10.32 19.08
CA LEU A 189 4.03 10.38 20.42
C LEU A 189 3.03 10.78 21.51
N TYR A 190 2.03 11.57 21.14
CA TYR A 190 1.05 12.14 22.07
C TYR A 190 -0.37 12.11 21.45
N PRO A 191 -0.97 10.92 21.30
CA PRO A 191 -2.29 10.77 20.68
C PRO A 191 -3.40 11.49 21.44
N GLU A 192 -3.19 11.79 22.73
CA GLU A 192 -4.11 12.56 23.57
C GLU A 192 -3.97 14.10 23.43
N ILE A 193 -2.94 14.61 22.75
CA ILE A 193 -2.68 16.07 22.64
C ILE A 193 -3.16 16.65 21.30
N ILE A 194 -3.14 15.86 20.23
CA ILE A 194 -3.60 16.29 18.89
C ILE A 194 -4.69 15.35 18.43
N THR A 195 -5.93 15.78 18.55
CA THR A 195 -7.08 15.03 18.03
C THR A 195 -7.34 15.35 16.56
N ASP A 196 -8.09 14.49 15.87
CA ASP A 196 -8.49 14.75 14.48
C ASP A 196 -9.34 16.03 14.34
N GLU A 197 -10.07 16.42 15.38
CA GLU A 197 -10.77 17.72 15.43
C GLU A 197 -9.82 18.92 15.48
N ASP A 198 -8.67 18.81 16.14
CA ASP A 198 -7.69 19.91 16.25
C ASP A 198 -7.00 20.17 14.90
N LEU A 199 -6.78 19.08 14.14
CA LEU A 199 -6.27 19.09 12.77
C LEU A 199 -7.27 19.71 11.78
N GLU A 200 -8.55 19.31 11.84
CA GLU A 200 -9.60 19.86 10.97
C GLU A 200 -9.83 21.36 11.20
N ARG A 201 -9.65 21.84 12.43
CA ARG A 201 -9.85 23.25 12.79
C ARG A 201 -8.62 24.14 12.53
N GLY A 202 -7.49 23.58 12.09
CA GLY A 202 -6.31 24.33 11.68
C GLY A 202 -5.53 24.97 12.83
N TYR A 203 -5.65 24.45 14.06
CA TYR A 203 -4.94 25.00 15.23
C TYR A 203 -3.44 24.69 15.24
N ILE A 204 -3.00 23.77 14.38
CA ILE A 204 -1.61 23.31 14.29
C ILE A 204 -1.26 23.32 12.79
N ALA A 205 -0.40 24.26 12.40
CA ALA A 205 0.04 24.49 11.01
C ALA A 205 1.50 24.07 10.82
#